data_AF-A0A845LS55-F1
#
_entry.id   AF-A0A845LS55-F1
#
_cell.length_a   1.000
_cell.length_b   1.000
_cell.length_c   1.000
_cell.angle_alpha   90.00
_cell.angle_beta   90.00
_cell.angle_gamma   90.00
#
_symmetry.space_group_name_H-M   'P 1'
#
loop_
_entity.id
_entity.type
_entity.pdbx_description
1 polymer ?
#
loop_
_entity_poly.entity_id
_entity_poly.type
_entity_poly.pdbx_seq_one_letter_code
_entity_poly.pdbx_strand_id
1 'polypeptide(L)' 'FLEEPLRLNDALNSVERSMILIALKRRNGNITAASRDLGIIRQSLIYRMKRLGIERPE' A
#
# COMPACT_ATOMS: atom_id res chain seq x y z
N PHE A 1 25.56 -1.79 18.63
CA PHE A 1 24.48 -1.91 17.62
C PHE A 1 24.52 -0.65 16.79
N LEU A 2 24.99 -0.73 15.55
CA LEU A 2 24.87 0.40 14.63
C LEU A 2 23.42 0.39 14.15
N GLU A 3 22.62 1.32 14.64
CA GLU A 3 21.32 1.61 14.03
C GLU A 3 21.61 2.19 12.64
N GLU A 4 21.38 1.39 11.60
CA GLU A 4 21.41 1.92 10.25
C GLU A 4 20.39 3.07 10.15
N PRO A 5 20.76 4.21 9.53
CA PRO A 5 19.87 5.36 9.46
C PRO A 5 18.63 5.01 8.63
N LEU A 6 17.46 5.01 9.27
CA LEU A 6 16.18 4.82 8.58
C LEU A 6 16.01 5.91 7.53
N ARG A 7 15.97 5.54 6.25
CA ARG A 7 15.71 6.50 5.18
C ARG A 7 14.23 6.83 5.16
N LEU A 8 13.91 8.12 5.05
CA LEU A 8 12.54 8.62 4.99
C LEU A 8 11.69 7.88 3.94
N ASN A 9 12.26 7.63 2.76
CA ASN A 9 11.56 6.93 1.68
C ASN A 9 11.18 5.49 2.05
N ASP A 10 12.03 4.79 2.81
CA ASP A 10 11.74 3.41 3.23
C ASP A 10 10.63 3.38 4.28
N ALA A 11 10.65 4.33 5.21
CA ALA A 11 9.58 4.51 6.20
C ALA A 11 8.23 4.83 5.52
N LEU A 12 8.21 5.77 4.58
CA LEU A 12 7.01 6.13 3.83
C LEU A 12 6.48 4.94 3.02
N ASN A 13 7.35 4.20 2.34
CA ASN A 13 6.96 3.01 1.59
C ASN A 13 6.38 1.92 2.49
N SER A 14 6.93 1.74 3.70
CA SER A 14 6.44 0.76 4.67
C SER A 14 5.04 1.11 5.20
N VAL A 15 4.83 2.39 5.56
CA VAL A 15 3.51 2.88 5.99
C VAL A 15 2.49 2.76 4.85
N GLU A 16 2.85 3.21 3.64
CA GLU A 16 1.99 3.12 2.47
C GLU A 16 1.61 1.67 2.14
N ARG A 17 2.59 0.76 2.15
CA ARG A 17 2.38 -0.66 1.92
C ARG A 17 1.41 -1.26 2.93
N SER A 18 1.55 -0.90 4.20
CA SER A 18 0.70 -1.38 5.29
C SER A 18 -0.74 -0.91 5.12
N MET A 19 -0.95 0.37 4.80
CA MET A 19 -2.28 0.92 4.55
C MET A 19 -2.98 0.24 3.37
N ILE A 20 -2.25 0.02 2.26
CA ILE A 20 -2.78 -0.65 1.07
C ILE A 20 -3.20 -2.09 1.38
N LEU A 21 -2.36 -2.86 2.07
CA LEU A 21 -2.70 -4.24 2.45
C LEU A 21 -3.95 -4.32 3.33
N ILE A 22 -4.06 -3.43 4.33
CA ILE A 22 -5.22 -3.40 5.23
C ILE A 22 -6.49 -3.08 4.45
N ALA A 23 -6.46 -2.10 3.56
CA ALA A 23 -7.61 -1.74 2.73
C ALA A 23 -8.02 -2.87 1.79
N LEU A 24 -7.05 -3.53 1.12
CA LEU A 24 -7.31 -4.68 0.26
C LEU A 24 -7.92 -5.84 1.05
N LYS A 25 -7.36 -6.17 2.23
CA LYS A 25 -7.88 -7.24 3.09
C LYS A 25 -9.32 -6.96 3.55
N ARG A 26 -9.61 -5.73 4.01
CA ARG A 26 -10.97 -5.32 4.44
C ARG A 26 -12.01 -5.39 3.34
N ARG A 27 -11.58 -5.30 2.08
CA ARG A 27 -12.45 -5.28 0.90
C ARG A 27 -12.33 -6.55 0.05
N ASN A 28 -11.76 -7.64 0.59
CA ASN A 28 -11.58 -8.91 -0.10
C ASN A 28 -10.95 -8.75 -1.50
N GLY A 29 -9.89 -7.94 -1.56
CA GLY A 29 -9.16 -7.65 -2.80
C GLY A 29 -9.91 -6.76 -3.80
N ASN A 30 -11.07 -6.18 -3.45
CA ASN A 30 -11.76 -5.23 -4.32
C ASN A 30 -11.03 -3.89 -4.37
N ILE A 31 -10.24 -3.69 -5.43
CA ILE A 31 -9.39 -2.50 -5.63
C ILE A 31 -10.20 -1.21 -5.68
N THR A 32 -11.41 -1.22 -6.28
CA THR A 32 -12.26 -0.02 -6.37
C THR A 32 -12.76 0.42 -5.00
N ALA A 33 -13.18 -0.54 -4.16
CA ALA A 33 -13.60 -0.25 -2.79
C ALA A 33 -12.41 0.15 -1.91
N ALA A 34 -11.27 -0.54 -2.03
CA ALA A 34 -10.05 -0.22 -1.29
C ALA A 34 -9.51 1.17 -1.64
N SER A 35 -9.57 1.59 -2.91
CA SER A 35 -9.13 2.93 -3.30
C SER A 35 -10.02 4.03 -2.70
N ARG A 36 -11.34 3.79 -2.60
CA ARG A 36 -12.27 4.69 -1.92
C ARG A 36 -11.95 4.81 -0.43
N ASP A 37 -11.66 3.69 0.25
CA ASP A 37 -11.26 3.71 1.66
C ASP A 37 -9.97 4.48 1.90
N LEU A 38 -9.02 4.40 0.95
CA LEU A 38 -7.75 5.12 0.99
C LEU A 38 -7.85 6.59 0.53
N GLY A 39 -9.02 7.03 0.05
CA GLY A 39 -9.21 8.40 -0.46
C GLY A 39 -8.47 8.69 -1.75
N ILE A 40 -8.15 7.68 -2.57
CA ILE A 40 -7.42 7.84 -3.83
C ILE A 40 -8.18 7.22 -5.01
N ILE A 41 -7.86 7.68 -6.23
CA ILE A 41 -8.40 7.07 -7.43
C ILE A 41 -7.84 5.66 -7.65
N ARG A 42 -8.64 4.78 -8.26
CA ARG A 42 -8.30 3.37 -8.51
C ARG A 42 -6.97 3.20 -9.27
N GLN A 43 -6.72 4.05 -10.27
CA GLN A 43 -5.50 4.02 -11.09
C GLN A 43 -4.25 4.30 -10.24
N SER A 44 -4.36 5.23 -9.28
CA SER A 44 -3.27 5.55 -8.34
C SER A 44 -2.97 4.35 -7.44
N LEU A 45 -4.01 3.67 -6.93
CA LEU A 45 -3.82 2.46 -6.12
C LEU A 45 -3.10 1.36 -6.91
N ILE A 46 -3.51 1.09 -8.16
CA ILE A 46 -2.86 0.10 -9.03
C ILE A 46 -1.38 0.44 -9.25
N TYR A 47 -1.07 1.71 -9.53
CA TYR A 47 0.31 2.15 -9.71
C TYR A 47 1.14 1.94 -8.44
N ARG A 48 0.61 2.33 -7.27
CA ARG A 48 1.28 2.16 -5.97
C ARG A 48 1.49 0.69 -5.63
N MET A 49 0.50 -0.17 -5.90
CA MET A 49 0.64 -1.63 -5.73
C MET A 49 1.78 -2.18 -6.58
N LYS A 50 1.86 -1.81 -7.86
CA LYS A 50 2.96 -2.23 -8.74
C LYS A 50 4.32 -1.75 -8.22
N ARG A 51 4.42 -0.47 -7.85
CA ARG A 51 5.66 0.15 -7.34
C ARG A 51 6.15 -0.49 -6.04
N LEU A 52 5.23 -0.95 -5.19
CA LEU A 52 5.51 -1.55 -3.89
C LEU A 52 5.52 -3.09 -3.90
N GLY A 53 5.37 -3.74 -5.06
CA GLY A 53 5.34 -5.20 -5.18
C GLY A 53 4.17 -5.84 -4.42
N ILE A 54 3.00 -5.19 -4.38
CA ILE A 54 1.80 -5.70 -3.71
C ILE A 54 0.95 -6.44 -4.73
N GLU A 55 0.82 -7.75 -4.54
CA GLU A 55 -0.11 -8.58 -5.28
C GLU A 55 -1.51 -8.52 -4.67
N ARG A 56 -2.51 -8.88 -5.47
CA ARG A 56 -3.89 -8.97 -5.00
C ARG A 56 -3.98 -10.20 -4.08
N PRO A 57 -4.43 -10.06 -2.82
CA PRO A 57 -4.73 -11.23 -2.01
C PRO A 57 -5.89 -12.00 -2.64
N GLU A 58 -5.75 -13.32 -2.73
CA GLU A 58 -6.84 -14.24 -3.13
C GLU A 58 -8.06 -14.13 -2.19
#